data_AF-A0A699U1S2-F1
#
_entry.id   AF-A0A699U1S2-F1
#
_cell.length_a   1.000
_cell.length_b   1.000
_cell.length_c   1.000
_cell.angle_alpha   90.00
_cell.angle_beta   90.00
_cell.angle_gamma   90.00
#
_symmetry.space_group_name_H-M   'P 1'
#
loop_
_entity.id
_entity.type
_entity.pdbx_description
1 polymer ?
#
loop_
_entity_poly.entity_id
_entity_poly.type
_entity_poly.pdbx_seq_one_letter_code
_entity_poly.pdbx_strand_id
1 'polypeptide(L)'
;MSNVPLAPPAAWVPCPKCKAQVPCYDPSSSQYFGCFNCRTFFAAKPTPGSEARVVTGFKRELPPGPSLPLGATASLGGYLCRLTGYQVRGEKNDRIAEWREYQLRPAEPIVGDDPIDFPLQLAEYKGHWLLIRRARSFPATKGNYPFQKKDWTSESTGNTYRLWHRYEPIIRDAQGEFDWNILADEQL
;
A
#
# COMPACT_ATOMS: atom_id res chain seq x y z
N MET A 1 -23.71 12.02 -4.85
CA MET A 1 -22.26 11.73 -4.79
C MET A 1 -21.67 12.71 -3.80
N SER A 2 -21.20 12.26 -2.64
CA SER A 2 -20.59 13.15 -1.65
C SER A 2 -19.28 13.70 -2.20
N ASN A 3 -19.12 15.03 -2.18
CA ASN A 3 -17.91 15.70 -2.60
C ASN A 3 -16.83 15.43 -1.54
N VAL A 4 -15.93 14.48 -1.80
CA VAL A 4 -14.83 14.18 -0.88
C VAL A 4 -13.75 15.24 -1.10
N PRO A 5 -13.37 16.02 -0.06
CA PRO A 5 -12.37 17.06 -0.22
C PRO A 5 -11.01 16.46 -0.56
N LEU A 6 -10.44 16.94 -1.67
CA LEU A 6 -9.08 16.64 -2.12
C LEU A 6 -8.16 17.78 -1.67
N ALA A 7 -7.27 17.51 -0.71
CA ALA A 7 -6.22 18.45 -0.35
C ALA A 7 -5.17 18.52 -1.48
N PRO A 8 -4.54 19.68 -1.75
CA PRO A 8 -3.45 19.75 -2.71
C PRO A 8 -2.25 18.92 -2.24
N PRO A 9 -1.46 18.34 -3.17
CA PRO A 9 -0.24 17.63 -2.80
C PRO A 9 0.87 18.60 -2.38
N ALA A 10 1.76 18.13 -1.50
CA ALA A 10 2.91 18.89 -1.03
C ALA A 10 4.01 19.04 -2.11
N ALA A 11 4.11 18.05 -2.99
CA ALA A 11 5.03 18.06 -4.12
C ALA A 11 4.42 17.33 -5.34
N TRP A 12 5.07 17.51 -6.49
CA TRP A 12 4.74 16.79 -7.71
C TRP A 12 5.98 16.05 -8.21
N VAL A 13 5.80 14.80 -8.61
CA VAL A 13 6.88 13.95 -9.11
C VAL A 13 6.61 13.61 -10.58
N PRO A 14 7.47 14.04 -11.51
CA PRO A 14 7.27 13.76 -12.92
C PRO A 14 7.55 12.27 -13.22
N CYS A 15 6.60 11.60 -13.87
CA CYS A 15 6.80 10.23 -14.32
C CYS A 15 7.96 10.17 -15.34
N PRO A 16 8.98 9.31 -15.15
CA PRO A 16 10.14 9.24 -16.04
C PRO A 16 9.77 8.88 -17.49
N LYS A 17 8.70 8.09 -17.67
CA LYS A 17 8.23 7.59 -18.97
C LYS A 17 7.37 8.58 -19.75
N CYS A 18 6.30 9.11 -19.14
CA CYS A 18 5.33 9.96 -19.86
C CYS A 18 5.29 11.43 -19.41
N LYS A 19 6.12 11.80 -18.44
CA LYS A 19 6.22 13.16 -17.87
C LYS A 19 4.97 13.70 -17.17
N ALA A 20 3.89 12.91 -17.08
CA ALA A 20 2.74 13.25 -16.24
C ALA A 20 3.16 13.47 -14.78
N GLN A 21 2.57 14.46 -14.13
CA GLN A 21 2.85 14.80 -12.74
C GLN A 21 2.08 13.87 -11.80
N VAL A 22 2.78 13.14 -10.95
CA VAL A 22 2.21 12.28 -9.91
C VAL A 22 2.19 13.07 -8.59
N PRO A 23 1.04 13.18 -7.90
CA PRO A 23 0.98 13.89 -6.62
C PRO A 23 1.80 13.16 -5.55
N CYS A 24 2.53 13.92 -4.74
CA CYS A 24 3.27 13.44 -3.58
C CYS A 24 2.80 14.21 -2.34
N TYR A 25 2.27 13.49 -1.35
CA TYR A 25 1.71 14.09 -0.14
C TYR A 25 2.67 14.05 1.03
N ASP A 26 3.58 13.07 1.06
CA ASP A 26 4.64 12.99 2.06
C ASP A 26 6.01 12.83 1.39
N PRO A 27 6.65 13.95 1.00
CA PRO A 27 7.95 13.95 0.37
C PRO A 27 9.08 13.38 1.25
N SER A 28 8.87 13.30 2.57
CA SER A 28 9.91 12.86 3.50
C SER A 28 10.06 11.33 3.52
N SER A 29 8.98 10.60 3.25
CA SER A 29 8.95 9.13 3.31
C SER A 29 8.73 8.47 1.95
N SER A 30 8.08 9.14 0.99
CA SER A 30 7.77 8.58 -0.33
C SER A 30 9.02 8.31 -1.16
N GLN A 31 9.13 7.09 -1.67
CA GLN A 31 10.28 6.62 -2.47
C GLN A 31 9.86 5.98 -3.80
N TYR A 32 8.62 5.52 -3.89
CA TYR A 32 8.09 4.79 -5.04
C TYR A 32 6.75 5.36 -5.48
N PHE A 33 6.52 5.34 -6.78
CA PHE A 33 5.37 6.00 -7.39
C PHE A 33 4.78 5.15 -8.52
N GLY A 34 3.45 5.07 -8.55
CA GLY A 34 2.67 4.53 -9.65
C GLY A 34 2.01 5.64 -10.46
N CYS A 35 2.36 5.76 -11.74
CA CYS A 35 1.77 6.77 -12.63
C CYS A 35 0.36 6.38 -13.08
N PHE A 36 -0.64 7.20 -12.77
CA PHE A 36 -2.04 6.99 -13.20
C PHE A 36 -2.21 7.04 -14.73
N ASN A 37 -1.37 7.81 -15.44
CA ASN A 37 -1.48 8.02 -16.88
C ASN A 37 -0.92 6.83 -17.70
N CYS A 38 0.32 6.41 -17.41
CA CYS A 38 1.00 5.40 -18.23
C CYS A 38 1.35 4.11 -17.49
N ARG A 39 0.88 3.95 -16.24
CA ARG A 39 1.02 2.75 -15.40
C ARG A 39 2.47 2.30 -15.19
N THR A 40 3.38 3.25 -15.27
CA THR A 40 4.79 3.04 -14.91
C THR A 40 4.92 3.11 -13.41
N PHE A 41 5.54 2.08 -12.84
CA PHE A 41 5.99 2.07 -11.46
C PHE A 41 7.47 2.41 -11.42
N PHE A 42 7.84 3.39 -10.61
CA PHE A 42 9.19 3.94 -10.60
C PHE A 42 9.61 4.38 -9.21
N ALA A 43 10.91 4.37 -8.97
CA ALA A 43 11.51 4.95 -7.77
C ALA A 43 11.92 6.40 -8.06
N ALA A 44 11.69 7.30 -7.13
CA ALA A 44 12.12 8.70 -7.22
C ALA A 44 12.25 9.30 -5.83
N LYS A 45 13.12 10.31 -5.69
CA LYS A 45 13.09 11.20 -4.54
C LYS A 45 12.27 12.44 -4.90
N PRO A 46 11.26 12.83 -4.12
CA PRO A 46 10.43 14.01 -4.38
C PRO A 46 11.18 15.31 -4.01
N THR A 47 12.38 15.47 -4.54
CA THR A 47 13.25 16.63 -4.36
C THR A 47 13.65 17.15 -5.74
N PRO A 48 13.68 18.48 -5.97
CA PRO A 48 14.10 19.05 -7.24
C PRO A 48 15.42 18.48 -7.75
N GLY A 49 15.49 18.14 -9.05
CA GLY A 49 16.69 17.63 -9.70
C GLY A 49 17.01 16.14 -9.45
N SER A 50 16.23 15.43 -8.64
CA SER A 50 16.43 13.99 -8.44
C SER A 50 16.01 13.18 -9.67
N GLU A 51 16.85 12.23 -10.08
CA GLU A 51 16.52 11.32 -11.17
C GLU A 51 15.52 10.25 -10.73
N ALA A 52 14.51 10.01 -11.59
CA ALA A 52 13.54 8.95 -11.40
C ALA A 52 13.95 7.70 -12.20
N ARG A 53 13.91 6.53 -11.55
CA ARG A 53 14.28 5.23 -12.15
C ARG A 53 13.05 4.38 -12.34
N VAL A 54 12.76 4.00 -13.59
CA VAL A 54 11.70 3.03 -13.91
C VAL A 54 12.03 1.69 -13.24
N VAL A 55 11.06 1.14 -12.49
CA VAL A 55 11.14 -0.19 -11.89
C VAL A 55 10.43 -1.19 -12.79
N THR A 56 9.18 -0.91 -13.16
CA THR A 56 8.41 -1.72 -14.11
C THR A 56 7.30 -0.91 -14.76
N GLY A 57 6.58 -1.51 -15.71
CA GLY A 57 5.32 -0.97 -16.23
C GLY A 57 4.25 -2.05 -16.22
N PHE A 58 3.10 -1.75 -15.64
CA PHE A 58 1.99 -2.69 -15.59
C PHE A 58 1.31 -2.77 -16.97
N LYS A 59 1.18 -3.99 -17.49
CA LYS A 59 0.61 -4.28 -18.81
C LYS A 59 -0.66 -5.11 -18.63
N ARG A 60 -1.81 -4.47 -18.47
CA ARG A 60 -3.12 -5.14 -18.54
C ARG A 60 -4.20 -4.14 -18.94
N GLU A 61 -5.30 -4.63 -19.50
CA GLU A 61 -6.55 -3.87 -19.58
C GLU A 61 -6.86 -3.28 -18.21
N LEU A 62 -7.22 -2.00 -18.19
CA LEU A 62 -7.38 -1.23 -16.97
C LEU A 62 -8.47 -1.90 -16.11
N PRO A 63 -8.14 -2.48 -14.94
CA PRO A 63 -9.19 -2.76 -13.97
C PRO A 63 -9.93 -1.44 -13.70
N PRO A 64 -11.22 -1.50 -13.32
CA PRO A 64 -11.90 -0.29 -12.87
C PRO A 64 -11.02 0.37 -11.82
N GLY A 65 -10.83 1.68 -11.94
CA GLY A 65 -9.96 2.45 -11.07
C GLY A 65 -10.32 2.30 -9.58
N PRO A 66 -9.54 2.91 -8.69
CA PRO A 66 -9.79 2.79 -7.26
C PRO A 66 -11.22 3.21 -6.91
N SER A 67 -11.90 2.45 -6.02
CA SER A 67 -13.23 2.79 -5.51
C SER A 67 -13.20 4.10 -4.71
N LEU A 68 -12.06 4.40 -4.09
CA LEU A 68 -11.80 5.63 -3.36
C LEU A 68 -10.69 6.44 -4.07
N PRO A 69 -10.93 7.71 -4.45
CA PRO A 69 -9.95 8.45 -5.23
C PRO A 69 -8.68 8.74 -4.42
N LEU A 70 -7.52 8.63 -5.08
CA LEU A 70 -6.24 9.03 -4.48
C LEU A 70 -6.26 10.52 -4.12
N GLY A 71 -5.69 10.87 -2.97
CA GLY A 71 -5.73 12.21 -2.39
C GLY A 71 -6.96 12.49 -1.52
N ALA A 72 -7.99 11.63 -1.57
CA ALA A 72 -9.15 11.77 -0.71
C ALA A 72 -8.77 11.73 0.76
N THR A 73 -9.45 12.56 1.54
CA THR A 73 -9.32 12.61 2.99
C THR A 73 -10.59 12.14 3.67
N ALA A 74 -10.45 11.40 4.77
CA ALA A 74 -11.56 10.92 5.57
C ALA A 74 -11.10 10.60 7.00
N SER A 75 -12.03 10.67 7.96
CA SER A 75 -11.76 10.23 9.33
C SER A 75 -11.83 8.71 9.44
N LEU A 76 -10.80 8.09 10.03
CA LEU A 76 -10.78 6.66 10.34
C LEU A 76 -10.25 6.48 11.77
N GLY A 77 -11.09 5.97 12.67
CA GLY A 77 -10.68 5.73 14.07
C GLY A 77 -10.23 7.00 14.81
N GLY A 78 -10.78 8.17 14.46
CA GLY A 78 -10.42 9.46 15.06
C GLY A 78 -9.31 10.23 14.33
N TYR A 79 -8.56 9.59 13.43
CA TYR A 79 -7.51 10.27 12.65
C TYR A 79 -8.05 10.76 11.32
N LEU A 80 -7.66 11.96 10.91
CA LEU A 80 -7.86 12.41 9.54
C LEU A 80 -6.79 11.74 8.66
N CYS A 81 -7.22 10.80 7.84
CA CYS A 81 -6.37 10.01 6.95
C CYS A 81 -6.48 10.50 5.51
N ARG A 82 -5.41 10.34 4.74
CA ARG A 82 -5.34 10.56 3.30
C ARG A 82 -4.99 9.27 2.58
N LEU A 83 -5.67 9.00 1.47
CA LEU A 83 -5.33 7.92 0.54
C LEU A 83 -4.17 8.34 -0.34
N THR A 84 -3.03 7.69 -0.22
CA THR A 84 -1.80 8.09 -0.94
C THR A 84 -1.38 7.10 -2.01
N GLY A 85 -1.64 5.81 -1.79
CA GLY A 85 -1.31 4.73 -2.72
C GLY A 85 -2.51 3.82 -2.98
N TYR A 86 -2.52 3.20 -4.16
CA TYR A 86 -3.49 2.20 -4.58
C TYR A 86 -2.75 1.11 -5.35
N GLN A 87 -3.03 -0.15 -5.04
CA GLN A 87 -2.50 -1.28 -5.78
C GLN A 87 -3.56 -2.35 -5.98
N VAL A 88 -3.41 -3.08 -7.08
CA VAL A 88 -4.18 -4.29 -7.35
C VAL A 88 -3.28 -5.47 -7.11
N ARG A 89 -3.70 -6.36 -6.22
CA ARG A 89 -3.04 -7.62 -5.95
C ARG A 89 -3.86 -8.76 -6.49
N GLY A 90 -3.19 -9.81 -6.91
CA GLY A 90 -3.84 -11.09 -7.16
C GLY A 90 -2.96 -12.23 -6.69
N GLU A 91 -3.52 -13.42 -6.67
CA GLU A 91 -2.74 -14.62 -6.40
C GLU A 91 -2.05 -15.11 -7.67
N LYS A 92 -0.78 -15.50 -7.57
CA LYS A 92 0.07 -15.84 -8.72
C LYS A 92 -0.52 -16.91 -9.64
N ASN A 93 -1.13 -17.93 -9.02
CA ASN A 93 -1.70 -19.10 -9.71
C ASN A 93 -3.23 -19.07 -9.80
N ASP A 94 -3.89 -18.00 -9.32
CA ASP A 94 -5.34 -17.82 -9.43
C ASP A 94 -5.65 -16.50 -10.15
N ARG A 95 -6.33 -16.60 -11.30
CA ARG A 95 -6.71 -15.42 -12.10
C ARG A 95 -7.99 -14.76 -11.63
N ILE A 96 -8.70 -15.36 -10.68
CA ILE A 96 -10.00 -14.93 -10.15
C ILE A 96 -9.81 -14.17 -8.84
N ALA A 97 -8.89 -14.62 -7.98
CA ALA A 97 -8.56 -13.96 -6.74
C ALA A 97 -7.76 -12.68 -6.99
N GLU A 98 -8.47 -11.55 -7.13
CA GLU A 98 -7.91 -10.21 -7.27
C GLU A 98 -8.57 -9.29 -6.24
N TRP A 99 -7.76 -8.55 -5.48
CA TRP A 99 -8.21 -7.58 -4.49
C TRP A 99 -7.46 -6.26 -4.64
N ARG A 100 -8.04 -5.22 -4.08
CA ARG A 100 -7.46 -3.87 -4.10
C ARG A 100 -6.90 -3.57 -2.73
N GLU A 101 -5.77 -2.90 -2.70
CA GLU A 101 -5.22 -2.36 -1.47
C GLU A 101 -4.96 -0.87 -1.62
N TYR A 102 -5.22 -0.14 -0.54
CA TYR A 102 -5.07 1.29 -0.47
C TYR A 102 -4.14 1.64 0.68
N GLN A 103 -3.18 2.53 0.43
CA GLN A 103 -2.31 3.05 1.46
C GLN A 103 -2.91 4.33 2.05
N LEU A 104 -2.98 4.34 3.38
CA LEU A 104 -3.44 5.47 4.18
C LEU A 104 -2.26 6.09 4.92
N ARG A 105 -2.18 7.41 4.89
CA ARG A 105 -1.26 8.21 5.71
C ARG A 105 -2.02 9.27 6.50
N PRO A 106 -1.43 9.86 7.54
CA PRO A 106 -2.02 11.01 8.19
C PRO A 106 -2.19 12.16 7.18
N ALA A 107 -3.37 12.78 7.15
CA ALA A 107 -3.60 13.97 6.33
C ALA A 107 -3.01 15.23 6.97
N GLU A 108 -2.85 15.19 8.30
CA GLU A 108 -2.30 16.21 9.18
C GLU A 108 -1.32 15.56 10.16
N PRO A 109 -0.34 16.29 10.73
CA PRO A 109 0.55 15.76 11.76
C PRO A 109 -0.25 15.22 12.96
N ILE A 110 0.10 14.01 13.40
CA ILE A 110 -0.47 13.43 14.61
C ILE A 110 0.21 14.10 15.81
N VAL A 111 -0.60 14.71 16.68
CA VAL A 111 -0.11 15.35 17.90
C VAL A 111 -0.21 14.37 19.07
N GLY A 112 0.89 14.15 19.78
CA GLY A 112 0.96 13.30 20.97
C GLY A 112 1.56 11.91 20.71
N ASP A 113 1.62 11.09 21.77
CA ASP A 113 2.24 9.75 21.77
C ASP A 113 1.29 8.65 21.27
N ASP A 114 0.39 8.97 20.36
CA ASP A 114 -0.62 8.04 19.87
C ASP A 114 0.05 6.86 19.15
N PRO A 115 -0.17 5.61 19.60
CA PRO A 115 0.66 4.49 19.19
C PRO A 115 0.17 3.83 17.89
N ILE A 116 -0.46 4.60 16.99
CA ILE A 116 -0.90 4.11 15.68
C ILE A 116 0.27 4.15 14.67
N ASP A 117 0.72 2.96 14.28
CA ASP A 117 1.82 2.81 13.33
C ASP A 117 1.31 3.01 11.89
N PHE A 118 1.44 4.24 11.37
CA PHE A 118 1.27 4.52 9.94
C PHE A 118 2.50 4.07 9.12
N PRO A 119 2.35 3.81 7.81
CA PRO A 119 1.10 3.82 7.04
C PRO A 119 0.15 2.67 7.41
N LEU A 120 -1.16 2.92 7.29
CA LEU A 120 -2.18 1.86 7.36
C LEU A 120 -2.53 1.38 5.95
N GLN A 121 -3.13 0.20 5.85
CA GLN A 121 -3.64 -0.31 4.59
C GLN A 121 -5.13 -0.66 4.69
N LEU A 122 -5.90 -0.38 3.65
CA LEU A 122 -7.24 -0.95 3.47
C LEU A 122 -7.18 -1.98 2.36
N ALA A 123 -7.72 -3.17 2.59
CA ALA A 123 -7.96 -4.14 1.53
C ALA A 123 -9.45 -4.19 1.18
N GLU A 124 -9.77 -4.23 -0.10
CA GLU A 124 -11.12 -4.36 -0.65
C GLU A 124 -11.19 -5.60 -1.53
N TYR A 125 -12.14 -6.49 -1.22
CA TYR A 125 -12.47 -7.65 -2.05
C TYR A 125 -13.99 -7.80 -2.16
N LYS A 126 -14.53 -7.64 -3.37
CA LYS A 126 -15.98 -7.74 -3.66
C LYS A 126 -16.85 -6.88 -2.72
N GLY A 127 -16.40 -5.67 -2.40
CA GLY A 127 -17.10 -4.75 -1.51
C GLY A 127 -16.91 -5.01 -0.01
N HIS A 128 -16.20 -6.07 0.37
CA HIS A 128 -15.76 -6.28 1.76
C HIS A 128 -14.46 -5.56 2.01
N TRP A 129 -14.36 -4.90 3.17
CA TRP A 129 -13.23 -4.07 3.55
C TRP A 129 -12.54 -4.62 4.80
N LEU A 130 -11.21 -4.63 4.76
CA LEU A 130 -10.35 -4.97 5.89
C LEU A 130 -9.39 -3.82 6.15
N LEU A 131 -9.26 -3.44 7.43
CA LEU A 131 -8.19 -2.56 7.87
C LEU A 131 -6.98 -3.40 8.28
N ILE A 132 -5.88 -3.21 7.58
CA ILE A 132 -4.60 -3.88 7.81
C ILE A 132 -3.69 -2.90 8.53
N ARG A 133 -3.07 -3.38 9.61
CA ARG A 133 -2.11 -2.64 10.43
C ARG A 133 -0.86 -3.47 10.61
N ARG A 134 0.27 -2.81 10.77
CA ARG A 134 1.51 -3.48 11.14
C ARG A 134 1.33 -4.12 12.52
N ALA A 135 1.68 -5.40 12.63
CA ALA A 135 1.77 -6.04 13.93
C ALA A 135 3.03 -5.55 14.66
N ARG A 136 2.90 -5.15 15.93
CA ARG A 136 4.05 -4.71 16.77
C ARG A 136 5.10 -5.80 16.96
N SER A 137 4.66 -7.05 16.90
CA SER A 137 5.53 -8.22 16.90
C SER A 137 4.95 -9.27 15.96
N PHE A 138 5.84 -9.94 15.23
CA PHE A 138 5.45 -11.11 14.45
C PHE A 138 5.25 -12.28 15.43
N PRO A 139 4.07 -12.93 15.46
CA PRO A 139 3.80 -13.98 16.44
C PRO A 139 4.63 -15.26 16.23
N ALA A 140 5.43 -15.35 15.16
CA ALA A 140 6.06 -16.60 14.71
C ALA A 140 7.54 -16.47 14.27
N THR A 141 8.44 -15.84 15.03
CA THR A 141 9.90 -15.92 14.71
C THR A 141 10.84 -15.83 15.92
N LYS A 142 10.49 -16.44 17.06
CA LYS A 142 11.52 -16.78 18.07
C LYS A 142 11.89 -18.26 18.13
N GLY A 143 11.18 -19.13 17.40
CA GLY A 143 11.57 -20.53 17.28
C GLY A 143 12.01 -20.84 15.86
N ASN A 144 13.05 -21.65 15.72
CA ASN A 144 13.43 -22.39 14.52
C ASN A 144 12.33 -23.38 14.10
N TYR A 145 11.11 -22.91 13.92
CA TYR A 145 10.01 -23.75 13.49
C TYR A 145 10.11 -23.90 11.97
N PRO A 146 10.28 -25.14 11.45
CA PRO A 146 10.23 -25.35 10.02
C PRO A 146 8.86 -24.85 9.55
N PHE A 147 8.87 -24.03 8.50
CA PHE A 147 7.70 -23.42 7.86
C PHE A 147 6.63 -24.47 7.46
N GLN A 148 6.89 -25.77 7.63
CA GLN A 148 6.00 -26.90 7.41
C GLN A 148 4.99 -27.16 8.54
N LYS A 149 5.23 -26.69 9.78
CA LYS A 149 4.26 -26.87 10.88
C LYS A 149 3.06 -25.96 10.68
N LYS A 150 1.86 -26.54 10.65
CA LYS A 150 0.60 -25.82 10.43
C LYS A 150 0.10 -25.11 11.68
N ASP A 151 0.63 -25.39 12.87
CA ASP A 151 0.17 -24.79 14.12
C ASP A 151 1.37 -24.25 14.92
N TRP A 152 1.23 -23.10 15.58
CA TRP A 152 2.23 -22.52 16.48
C TRP A 152 1.59 -21.73 17.62
N THR A 153 2.26 -21.63 18.76
CA THR A 153 1.82 -20.80 19.90
C THR A 153 2.78 -19.62 20.07
N SER A 154 2.26 -18.41 20.08
CA SER A 154 3.07 -17.20 20.30
C SER A 154 3.52 -17.12 21.75
N GLU A 155 4.82 -17.07 21.99
CA GLU A 155 5.38 -16.90 23.35
C GLU A 155 4.97 -15.56 23.99
N SER A 156 4.78 -14.51 23.18
CA SER A 156 4.42 -13.18 23.68
C SER A 156 2.95 -13.04 24.05
N THR A 157 2.06 -13.82 23.43
CA THR A 157 0.60 -13.67 23.61
C THR A 157 -0.08 -14.91 24.20
N GLY A 158 0.59 -16.07 24.20
CA GLY A 158 0.00 -17.36 24.56
C GLY A 158 -1.01 -17.92 23.55
N ASN A 159 -1.32 -17.17 22.48
CA ASN A 159 -2.29 -17.57 21.47
C ASN A 159 -1.74 -18.67 20.57
N THR A 160 -2.56 -19.68 20.29
CA THR A 160 -2.28 -20.71 19.29
C THR A 160 -2.89 -20.32 17.95
N TYR A 161 -2.06 -20.34 16.92
CA TYR A 161 -2.40 -20.02 15.55
C TYR A 161 -2.29 -21.27 14.70
N ARG A 162 -3.17 -21.35 13.70
CA ARG A 162 -3.17 -22.38 12.67
C ARG A 162 -3.07 -21.73 11.31
N LEU A 163 -2.11 -22.16 10.51
CA LEU A 163 -1.97 -21.78 9.12
C LEU A 163 -3.19 -22.29 8.35
N TRP A 164 -4.05 -21.35 7.98
CA TRP A 164 -5.25 -21.62 7.21
C TRP A 164 -4.95 -21.76 5.71
N HIS A 165 -4.21 -20.81 5.15
CA HIS A 165 -3.93 -20.75 3.71
C HIS A 165 -2.54 -20.16 3.45
N ARG A 166 -1.94 -20.54 2.31
CA ARG A 166 -0.75 -19.89 1.75
C ARG A 166 -1.12 -19.35 0.39
N TYR A 167 -0.77 -18.11 0.14
CA TYR A 167 -0.94 -17.48 -1.16
C TYR A 167 0.37 -16.78 -1.52
N GLU A 168 0.68 -16.74 -2.81
CA GLU A 168 1.78 -15.95 -3.36
C GLU A 168 1.16 -14.70 -4.00
N PRO A 169 1.21 -13.53 -3.35
CA PRO A 169 0.64 -12.32 -3.92
C PRO A 169 1.53 -11.80 -5.05
N ILE A 170 0.89 -11.27 -6.09
CA ILE A 170 1.56 -10.52 -7.15
C ILE A 170 0.84 -9.20 -7.40
N ILE A 171 1.61 -8.16 -7.70
CA ILE A 171 1.14 -6.82 -7.98
C ILE A 171 0.79 -6.72 -9.46
N ARG A 172 -0.48 -6.42 -9.73
CA ARG A 172 -1.03 -6.31 -11.10
C ARG A 172 -1.05 -4.87 -11.61
N ASP A 173 -1.23 -3.91 -10.71
CA ASP A 173 -1.27 -2.48 -11.01
C ASP A 173 -0.93 -1.68 -9.74
N ALA A 174 -0.41 -0.47 -9.90
CA ALA A 174 -0.21 0.45 -8.79
C ALA A 174 -0.25 1.91 -9.25
N GLN A 175 -0.79 2.76 -8.39
CA GLN A 175 -0.98 4.20 -8.58
C GLN A 175 -0.71 4.95 -7.27
N GLY A 176 -0.23 6.18 -7.35
CA GLY A 176 0.03 7.01 -6.18
C GLY A 176 1.43 6.83 -5.62
N GLU A 177 1.62 7.14 -4.34
CA GLU A 177 2.91 7.13 -3.65
C GLU A 177 3.01 6.01 -2.60
N PHE A 178 4.22 5.49 -2.43
CA PHE A 178 4.58 4.43 -1.50
C PHE A 178 5.96 4.72 -0.87
N ASP A 179 6.15 4.37 0.40
CA ASP A 179 7.43 4.45 1.13
C ASP A 179 8.34 3.24 0.90
N TRP A 180 7.84 2.18 0.28
CA TRP A 180 8.61 0.97 -0.04
C TRP A 180 8.37 0.49 -1.47
N ASN A 181 9.25 -0.41 -1.93
CA ASN A 181 9.06 -1.13 -3.17
C ASN A 181 7.98 -2.20 -3.00
N ILE A 182 6.73 -1.91 -3.39
CA ILE A 182 5.62 -2.85 -3.27
C ILE A 182 5.84 -4.19 -4.00
N LEU A 183 6.74 -4.24 -4.99
CA LEU A 183 7.08 -5.48 -5.69
C LEU A 183 7.97 -6.41 -4.86
N ALA A 184 8.62 -5.90 -3.81
CA ALA A 184 9.37 -6.73 -2.88
C ALA A 184 8.44 -7.68 -2.11
N ASP A 185 7.16 -7.33 -1.97
CA ASP A 185 6.17 -8.14 -1.26
C ASP A 185 5.83 -9.45 -2.00
N GLU A 186 6.14 -9.55 -3.30
CA GLU A 186 5.96 -10.79 -4.09
C GLU A 186 6.96 -11.90 -3.71
N GLN A 187 7.95 -11.59 -2.87
CA GLN A 187 9.00 -12.50 -2.41
C GLN A 187 8.79 -13.00 -0.96
N LEU A 188 7.72 -12.55 -0.30
CA LEU A 188 7.35 -12.95 1.07
C LEU A 188 6.62 -14.31 1.09
#